data_AF-A0A7X2LNF4-F1
#
_entry.id   AF-A0A7X2LNF4-F1
#
_cell.length_a   1.000
_cell.length_b   1.000
_cell.length_c   1.000
_cell.angle_alpha   90.00
_cell.angle_beta   90.00
_cell.angle_gamma   90.00
#
_symmetry.space_group_name_H-M   'P 1'
#
loop_
_entity.id
_entity.type
_entity.pdbx_description
1 polymer ?
#
loop_
_entity_poly.entity_id
_entity_poly.type
_entity_poly.pdbx_seq_one_letter_code
_entity_poly.pdbx_strand_id
1 'polypeptide(L)'
;MKILGLIFGISFLVEILALIAGAPLGKSLGRMILFSGLFAWLLSGSRFARYMLGILYLLSTLLAGWSAIRSDGTIASIMLLGGFAIYSLVAGLYFLRSKVLRALTSRAPAMTN
;
A
#
# COMPACT_ATOMS: atom_id res chain seq x y z
N MET A 1 12.50 8.65 -0.22
CA MET A 1 12.54 7.34 -0.89
C MET A 1 12.50 6.16 0.09
N LYS A 2 13.29 6.14 1.18
CA LYS A 2 13.35 5.03 2.15
C LYS A 2 11.97 4.54 2.68
N ILE A 3 11.09 5.46 3.11
CA ILE A 3 9.75 5.10 3.64
C ILE A 3 8.83 4.50 2.57
N LEU A 4 8.87 5.01 1.34
CA LEU A 4 8.07 4.48 0.24
C LEU A 4 8.48 3.04 -0.10
N GLY A 5 9.78 2.79 -0.21
CA GLY A 5 10.30 1.43 -0.43
C GLY A 5 9.87 0.46 0.67
N LEU A 6 9.82 0.91 1.92
CA LEU A 6 9.39 0.09 3.05
C LEU A 6 7.88 -0.25 2.98
N ILE A 7 7.03 0.73 2.65
CA ILE A 7 5.59 0.49 2.45
C ILE A 7 5.37 -0.52 1.32
N PHE A 8 5.96 -0.29 0.15
CA PHE A 8 5.78 -1.22 -0.97
C PHE A 8 6.39 -2.60 -0.68
N GLY A 9 7.53 -2.66 0.02
CA GLY A 9 8.16 -3.92 0.43
C GLY A 9 7.29 -4.74 1.38
N ILE A 10 6.70 -4.13 2.41
CA ILE A 10 5.79 -4.82 3.34
C ILE A 10 4.54 -5.31 2.60
N SER A 11 3.95 -4.48 1.75
CA SER A 11 2.77 -4.87 0.97
C SER A 11 3.07 -6.05 0.04
N PHE A 12 4.26 -6.07 -0.57
CA PHE A 12 4.72 -7.18 -1.40
C PHE A 12 4.95 -8.47 -0.58
N LEU A 13 5.55 -8.34 0.60
CA LEU A 13 5.77 -9.46 1.51
C LEU A 13 4.44 -10.08 1.97
N VAL A 14 3.45 -9.26 2.33
CA VAL A 14 2.11 -9.72 2.70
C VAL A 14 1.45 -10.47 1.55
N GLU A 15 1.61 -10.00 0.31
CA GLU A 15 1.05 -10.66 -0.87
C GLU A 15 1.71 -12.02 -1.14
N ILE A 16 3.03 -12.13 -0.92
CA ILE A 16 3.75 -13.41 -0.99
C ILE A 16 3.24 -14.36 0.10
N LEU A 17 3.06 -13.88 1.33
CA LEU A 17 2.49 -14.70 2.41
C LEU A 17 1.07 -15.17 2.08
N ALA A 18 0.26 -14.32 1.46
CA ALA A 18 -1.08 -14.68 0.99
C ALA A 18 -1.04 -15.76 -0.09
N LEU A 19 -0.10 -15.68 -1.05
CA LEU A 19 0.12 -16.72 -2.06
C LEU A 19 0.50 -18.06 -1.41
N ILE A 20 1.42 -18.05 -0.45
CA ILE A 20 1.84 -19.25 0.30
C ILE A 20 0.64 -19.84 1.08
N ALA A 21 -0.24 -18.99 1.61
CA ALA A 21 -1.47 -19.41 2.29
C ALA A 21 -2.59 -19.90 1.34
N GLY A 22 -2.34 -19.99 0.03
CA GLY A 22 -3.28 -20.53 -0.95
C GLY A 22 -4.14 -19.49 -1.67
N ALA A 23 -3.77 -18.20 -1.64
CA ALA A 23 -4.48 -17.19 -2.41
C ALA A 23 -4.37 -17.44 -3.93
N PRO A 24 -5.42 -17.15 -4.71
CA PRO A 24 -5.44 -17.41 -6.15
C PRO A 24 -4.41 -16.55 -6.90
N LEU A 25 -3.47 -17.24 -7.55
CA LEU A 25 -2.27 -16.66 -8.17
C LEU A 25 -2.58 -15.51 -9.14
N GLY A 26 -3.61 -15.66 -9.99
CA GLY A 26 -3.98 -14.65 -10.98
C GLY A 26 -4.46 -13.33 -10.34
N LYS A 27 -5.18 -13.40 -9.21
CA LYS A 27 -5.64 -12.21 -8.49
C LYS A 27 -4.47 -11.52 -7.77
N SER A 28 -3.57 -12.30 -7.19
CA SER A 28 -2.35 -11.76 -6.56
C SER A 28 -1.44 -11.06 -7.55
N LEU A 29 -1.14 -11.70 -8.69
CA LEU A 29 -0.32 -11.10 -9.73
C LEU A 29 -0.92 -9.79 -10.26
N GLY A 30 -2.24 -9.76 -10.48
CA GLY A 30 -2.93 -8.53 -10.88
C GLY A 30 -2.77 -7.40 -9.86
N ARG A 31 -2.89 -7.70 -8.55
CA ARG A 31 -2.66 -6.71 -7.49
C ARG A 31 -1.21 -6.25 -7.44
N MET A 32 -0.24 -7.15 -7.58
CA MET A 32 1.18 -6.82 -7.56
C MET A 32 1.56 -5.91 -8.74
N ILE A 33 1.04 -6.18 -9.93
CA ILE A 33 1.22 -5.34 -11.12
C ILE A 33 0.58 -3.97 -10.91
N LEU A 34 -0.65 -3.92 -10.40
CA LEU A 34 -1.35 -2.66 -10.10
C LEU A 34 -0.56 -1.81 -9.09
N PHE A 35 -0.10 -2.40 -7.99
CA PHE A 35 0.71 -1.70 -6.98
C PHE A 35 2.05 -1.22 -7.55
N SER A 36 2.71 -2.03 -8.39
CA SER A 36 3.97 -1.65 -9.04
C SER A 36 3.79 -0.49 -10.04
N GLY A 37 2.71 -0.52 -10.82
CA GLY A 37 2.35 0.57 -11.73
C GLY A 37 2.01 1.87 -10.99
N LEU A 38 1.23 1.79 -9.91
CA LEU A 38 0.94 2.94 -9.05
C LEU A 38 2.18 3.48 -8.34
N PHE A 39 3.13 2.60 -7.98
CA PHE A 39 4.42 3.02 -7.45
C PHE A 39 5.23 3.80 -8.48
N ALA A 40 5.36 3.27 -9.70
CA ALA A 40 6.04 3.96 -10.79
C ALA A 40 5.39 5.32 -11.10
N TRP A 41 4.06 5.38 -11.10
CA TRP A 41 3.30 6.63 -11.30
C TRP A 41 3.43 7.61 -10.12
N LEU A 42 3.61 7.10 -8.91
CA LEU A 42 3.92 7.93 -7.76
C LEU A 42 5.35 8.51 -7.86
N LEU A 43 6.31 7.74 -8.37
CA LEU A 43 7.69 8.19 -8.58
C LEU A 43 7.79 9.32 -9.61
N SER A 44 6.88 9.40 -10.59
CA SER A 44 6.81 10.52 -11.53
C SER A 44 6.27 11.82 -10.93
N GLY A 45 5.88 11.82 -9.64
CA GLY A 45 5.39 13.02 -8.97
C GLY A 45 3.91 13.31 -9.26
N SER A 46 3.11 12.31 -9.59
CA SER A 46 1.66 12.50 -9.77
C SER A 46 0.92 12.66 -8.43
N ARG A 47 0.13 13.74 -8.30
CA ARG A 47 -0.83 13.93 -7.17
C ARG A 47 -1.93 12.88 -7.19
N PHE A 48 -2.37 12.49 -8.39
CA PHE A 48 -3.45 11.53 -8.57
C PHE A 48 -3.05 10.14 -8.08
N ALA A 49 -1.87 9.64 -8.47
CA ALA A 49 -1.36 8.33 -8.06
C ALA A 49 -1.30 8.19 -6.53
N ARG A 50 -0.94 9.27 -5.83
CA ARG A 50 -0.93 9.32 -4.37
C ARG A 50 -2.30 9.20 -3.75
N TYR A 51 -3.26 10.02 -4.18
CA TYR A 51 -4.62 9.94 -3.64
C TYR A 51 -5.22 8.56 -3.90
N MET A 52 -4.98 8.01 -5.10
CA MET A 52 -5.43 6.68 -5.46
C MET A 52 -4.80 5.60 -4.58
N LEU A 53 -3.48 5.66 -4.32
CA LEU A 53 -2.81 4.78 -3.35
C LEU A 53 -3.38 4.94 -1.93
N GLY A 54 -3.58 6.18 -1.47
CA GLY A 54 -4.16 6.45 -0.15
C GLY A 54 -5.55 5.83 0.01
N ILE A 55 -6.40 6.00 -1.00
CA ILE A 55 -7.74 5.40 -1.05
C ILE A 55 -7.65 3.87 -1.06
N LEU A 56 -6.77 3.29 -1.88
CA LEU A 56 -6.59 1.83 -1.96
C LEU A 56 -6.13 1.23 -0.62
N TYR A 57 -5.20 1.88 0.08
CA TYR A 57 -4.76 1.43 1.41
C TYR A 57 -5.87 1.60 2.46
N LEU A 58 -6.68 2.67 2.41
CA LEU A 58 -7.84 2.80 3.28
C LEU A 58 -8.91 1.73 3.02
N LEU A 59 -9.22 1.46 1.75
CA LEU A 59 -10.11 0.35 1.37
C LEU A 59 -9.58 -0.99 1.85
N SER A 60 -8.28 -1.23 1.69
CA SER A 60 -7.62 -2.44 2.17
C SER A 60 -7.74 -2.58 3.69
N THR A 61 -7.66 -1.46 4.43
CA THR A 61 -7.89 -1.43 5.89
C THR A 61 -9.29 -1.90 6.24
N LEU A 62 -10.31 -1.32 5.60
CA LEU A 62 -11.71 -1.66 5.86
C LEU A 62 -11.99 -3.13 5.55
N LEU A 63 -11.50 -3.61 4.40
CA LEU A 63 -11.69 -5.00 3.99
C LEU A 63 -10.94 -5.98 4.91
N ALA A 64 -9.69 -5.67 5.28
CA ALA A 64 -8.90 -6.51 6.17
C ALA A 64 -9.48 -6.53 7.58
N GLY A 65 -9.93 -5.37 8.10
CA GLY A 65 -10.59 -5.28 9.40
C GLY A 65 -11.92 -6.04 9.41
N TRP A 66 -12.75 -5.89 8.37
CA TRP A 66 -13.98 -6.65 8.21
C TRP A 66 -13.71 -8.16 8.15
N SER A 67 -12.68 -8.57 7.39
CA SER A 67 -12.28 -9.96 7.28
C SER A 67 -11.72 -10.52 8.59
N ALA A 68 -11.04 -9.70 9.41
CA ALA A 68 -10.54 -10.12 10.72
C ALA A 68 -11.70 -10.34 11.71
N ILE A 69 -12.72 -9.47 11.69
CA ILE A 69 -13.90 -9.59 12.56
C ILE A 69 -14.75 -10.81 12.20
N ARG A 70 -14.89 -11.11 10.90
CA ARG A 70 -15.64 -12.29 10.41
C ARG A 70 -14.82 -13.58 10.35
N SER A 71 -13.55 -13.55 10.70
CA SER A 71 -12.72 -14.75 10.61
C SER A 71 -13.14 -15.72 11.72
N ASP A 72 -13.93 -16.74 11.38
CA ASP A 72 -14.08 -17.97 12.18
C ASP A 72 -12.77 -18.81 12.21
N GLY A 73 -11.65 -18.23 11.77
CA GLY A 73 -10.37 -18.88 11.57
C GLY A 73 -9.46 -18.85 12.80
N THR A 74 -8.31 -19.51 12.67
CA THR A 74 -7.25 -19.56 13.69
C THR A 74 -6.80 -18.17 14.15
N ILE A 75 -6.38 -18.02 15.41
CA ILE A 75 -5.85 -16.76 15.99
C ILE A 75 -4.80 -16.10 15.07
N ALA A 76 -3.99 -16.89 14.36
CA ALA A 76 -3.00 -16.43 13.40
C ALA A 76 -3.59 -15.60 12.23
N SER A 77 -4.76 -15.95 11.69
CA SER A 77 -5.39 -15.19 10.60
C SER A 77 -5.96 -13.86 11.09
N ILE A 78 -6.52 -13.84 12.29
CA ILE A 78 -7.00 -12.60 12.94
C ILE A 78 -5.83 -11.65 13.18
N MET A 79 -4.72 -12.14 13.72
CA MET A 79 -3.52 -11.34 13.95
C MET A 79 -2.92 -10.80 12.65
N LEU A 80 -2.85 -11.62 11.61
CA LEU A 80 -2.29 -11.22 10.32
C LEU A 80 -3.17 -10.18 9.61
N LEU A 81 -4.48 -10.40 9.54
CA LEU A 81 -5.42 -9.47 8.91
C LEU A 81 -5.60 -8.19 9.72
N GLY A 82 -5.67 -8.28 11.04
CA GLY A 82 -5.74 -7.13 11.94
C GLY A 82 -4.47 -6.27 11.88
N GLY A 83 -3.30 -6.91 11.91
CA GLY A 83 -2.01 -6.22 11.73
C GLY A 83 -1.90 -5.55 10.36
N PHE A 84 -2.35 -6.23 9.30
CA PHE A 84 -2.39 -5.66 7.96
C PHE A 84 -3.37 -4.49 7.84
N ALA A 85 -4.51 -4.53 8.56
CA ALA A 85 -5.45 -3.42 8.60
C ALA A 85 -4.81 -2.18 9.25
N ILE A 86 -4.16 -2.32 10.40
CA ILE A 86 -3.46 -1.22 11.08
C ILE A 86 -2.36 -0.65 10.17
N TYR A 87 -1.55 -1.52 9.58
CA TYR A 87 -0.51 -1.12 8.64
C TYR A 87 -1.09 -0.34 7.45
N SER A 88 -2.14 -0.86 6.83
CA SER A 88 -2.79 -0.22 5.69
C SER A 88 -3.40 1.13 6.07
N LEU A 89 -3.92 1.28 7.29
CA LEU A 89 -4.44 2.55 7.78
C LEU A 89 -3.34 3.60 7.86
N VAL A 90 -2.22 3.23 8.48
CA VAL A 90 -1.04 4.10 8.64
C VAL A 90 -0.47 4.49 7.28
N ALA A 91 -0.36 3.54 6.35
CA ALA A 91 0.10 3.79 4.98
C ALA A 91 -0.87 4.70 4.21
N GLY A 92 -2.17 4.45 4.30
CA GLY A 92 -3.21 5.27 3.65
C GLY A 92 -3.19 6.72 4.16
N LEU A 93 -3.15 6.90 5.48
CA LEU A 93 -3.01 8.20 6.12
C LEU A 93 -1.69 8.88 5.73
N TYR A 94 -0.59 8.15 5.59
CA TYR A 94 0.67 8.69 5.09
C TYR A 94 0.54 9.23 3.67
N PHE A 95 -0.12 8.51 2.76
CA PHE A 95 -0.33 9.03 1.40
C PHE A 95 -1.26 10.24 1.36
N LEU A 96 -2.29 10.29 2.20
CA LEU A 96 -3.24 11.40 2.27
C LEU A 96 -2.66 12.65 2.94
N ARG A 97 -1.94 12.50 4.07
CA ARG A 97 -1.34 13.64 4.80
C ARG A 97 -0.03 14.11 4.22
N SER A 98 0.76 13.23 3.62
CA SER A 98 2.16 13.59 3.39
C SER A 98 2.29 14.64 2.30
N LYS A 99 3.02 15.71 2.63
CA LYS A 99 3.63 16.65 1.67
C LYS A 99 4.73 15.99 0.82
N VAL A 100 4.75 14.66 0.69
CA VAL A 100 5.78 13.87 -0.04
C VAL A 100 5.94 14.32 -1.49
N LEU A 101 4.91 14.92 -2.09
CA LEU A 101 5.04 15.47 -3.44
C LEU A 101 5.89 16.71 -3.41
N ARG A 102 5.67 17.58 -2.43
CA ARG A 102 6.54 18.74 -2.20
C ARG A 102 7.98 18.32 -1.96
N ALA A 103 8.24 17.19 -1.29
CA ALA A 103 9.59 16.68 -1.06
C ALA A 103 10.22 15.93 -2.26
N LEU A 104 9.42 15.37 -3.17
CA LEU A 104 9.89 14.76 -4.42
C LEU A 104 10.08 15.80 -5.53
N THR A 105 9.21 16.83 -5.60
CA THR A 105 9.32 17.93 -6.57
C THR A 105 10.25 19.05 -6.12
N SER A 106 10.54 19.23 -4.83
CA SER A 106 11.55 20.19 -4.36
C SER A 106 12.99 19.80 -4.68
N ARG A 107 13.21 18.63 -5.31
CA ARG A 107 14.50 18.22 -5.87
C ARG A 107 14.66 18.52 -7.37
N ALA A 108 13.69 19.17 -8.00
CA ALA A 108 13.96 19.85 -9.26
C ALA A 108 14.59 21.21 -8.89
N PRO A 109 15.92 21.43 -9.08
CA PRO A 109 16.44 22.78 -9.02
C PRO A 109 15.67 23.57 -10.07
N ALA A 110 15.08 24.69 -9.67
CA ALA A 110 14.67 25.69 -10.62
C ALA A 110 15.94 26.06 -11.40
N MET A 111 16.02 25.65 -12.67
CA MET A 111 16.94 26.29 -13.60
C MET A 111 16.43 27.72 -13.74
N THR A 112 16.96 28.59 -12.89
CA THR A 112 16.89 30.02 -13.04
C THR A 112 17.88 30.40 -14.13
N ASN A 113 17.31 30.88 -15.24
CA ASN A 113 17.89 31.61 -16.37
C ASN A 113 18.79 30.83 -17.33
#